data_AF-A0A523J5Q1-F1
#
_entry.id   AF-A0A523J5Q1-F1
#
_cell.length_a   1.000
_cell.length_b   1.000
_cell.length_c   1.000
_cell.angle_alpha   90.00
_cell.angle_beta   90.00
_cell.angle_gamma   90.00
#
_symmetry.space_group_name_H-M   'P 1'
#
loop_
_entity.id
_entity.type
_entity.pdbx_description
1 polymer ?
#
loop_
_entity_poly.entity_id
_entity_poly.type
_entity_poly.pdbx_seq_one_letter_code
_entity_poly.pdbx_strand_id
1 'polypeptide(L)'
;MESLFLWPDRPVPSLFVLWLLSLPVLWAARRPMLELLGALGRHLGDGFAALAGGCRSLASDLSERNRAALLAAGELELRHKLDRELQRIDQGFADKLGKYSVLQRRVDDLTGDLENDYKHCGDVPPEVPGWGAAVETISSLPQNGDPHVQKILDGIKRSMQESQKKALQSHRDDASKRHKILGGMLPQLRDIKALLAKTRDLVDRALETTTRVNGYVDQYGSIQESSKETALSLGHSSVKLFLVSLAVLAIALGGAFINFQLIALPMSELVPAAARIGGVPISTVSALILVLMEVAIGIFLMDMLGITELFPRLATIPASRRRVILSIALFGLFFLAAVESSLAVLREQIVEADAALKLALAGAEDAAVLDASRSKIPVIGQAVLGFILPWIMATVAIPLEMLL
;
A
#
# COMPACT_ATOMS: atom_id res chain seq x y z
N MET A 1 -34.50 -5.16 -74.83
CA MET A 1 -33.20 -5.25 -75.52
C MET A 1 -33.33 -5.08 -77.05
N GLU A 2 -34.52 -4.80 -77.61
CA GLU A 2 -34.70 -4.64 -79.07
C GLU A 2 -34.45 -3.20 -79.58
N SER A 3 -34.28 -2.20 -78.71
CA SER A 3 -34.11 -0.79 -79.10
C SER A 3 -32.67 -0.38 -79.44
N LEU A 4 -31.71 -1.30 -79.39
CA LEU A 4 -30.29 -1.02 -79.69
C LEU A 4 -29.85 -1.53 -81.06
N PHE A 5 -30.67 -2.33 -81.75
CA PHE A 5 -30.32 -2.88 -83.06
C PHE A 5 -30.93 -2.03 -84.18
N LEU A 6 -30.09 -1.48 -85.06
CA LEU A 6 -30.52 -0.71 -86.23
C LEU A 6 -31.38 -1.52 -87.22
N TRP A 7 -31.24 -2.86 -87.21
CA TRP A 7 -32.10 -3.79 -87.92
C TRP A 7 -32.43 -5.01 -87.04
N PRO A 8 -33.70 -5.22 -86.65
CA PRO A 8 -34.13 -6.33 -85.80
C PRO A 8 -33.95 -7.71 -86.44
N ASP A 9 -34.06 -7.82 -87.77
CA ASP A 9 -34.05 -9.11 -88.48
C ASP A 9 -32.64 -9.71 -88.71
N ARG A 10 -31.57 -8.93 -88.48
CA ARG A 10 -30.18 -9.39 -88.61
C ARG A 10 -29.28 -8.80 -87.51
N PRO A 11 -29.09 -9.50 -86.38
CA PRO A 11 -28.36 -8.96 -85.22
C PRO A 11 -26.85 -8.81 -85.43
N VAL A 12 -26.25 -9.69 -86.23
CA VAL A 12 -24.79 -9.70 -86.48
C VAL A 12 -24.30 -8.46 -87.24
N PRO A 13 -24.88 -8.07 -88.39
CA PRO A 13 -24.41 -6.88 -89.11
C PRO A 13 -24.74 -5.57 -88.39
N SER A 14 -25.84 -5.50 -87.64
CA SER A 14 -26.16 -4.30 -86.86
C SER A 14 -25.19 -4.10 -85.70
N LEU A 15 -24.76 -5.16 -85.02
CA LEU A 15 -23.64 -5.10 -84.06
C LEU A 15 -22.33 -4.69 -84.70
N PHE A 16 -22.02 -5.19 -85.90
CA PHE A 16 -20.79 -4.83 -86.61
C PHE A 16 -20.77 -3.35 -87.01
N VAL A 17 -21.89 -2.82 -87.49
CA VAL A 17 -22.04 -1.39 -87.82
C VAL A 17 -21.94 -0.52 -86.57
N LEU A 18 -22.57 -0.92 -85.46
CA LEU A 18 -22.46 -0.21 -84.18
C LEU A 18 -21.04 -0.26 -83.62
N TRP A 19 -20.34 -1.39 -83.75
CA TRP A 19 -18.93 -1.52 -83.40
C TRP A 19 -18.08 -0.55 -84.23
N LEU A 20 -18.28 -0.52 -85.55
CA LEU A 20 -17.54 0.35 -86.46
C LEU A 20 -17.81 1.84 -86.19
N LEU A 21 -19.06 2.20 -85.84
CA LEU A 21 -19.46 3.54 -85.41
C LEU A 21 -18.93 3.91 -84.01
N SER A 22 -18.75 2.93 -83.12
CA SER A 22 -18.20 3.16 -81.79
C SER A 22 -16.70 3.45 -81.80
N LEU A 23 -15.95 2.91 -82.76
CA LEU A 23 -14.49 3.09 -82.87
C LEU A 23 -14.05 4.56 -82.94
N PRO A 24 -14.61 5.44 -83.80
CA PRO A 24 -14.23 6.85 -83.83
C PRO A 24 -14.63 7.59 -82.57
N VAL A 25 -15.75 7.23 -81.94
CA VAL A 25 -16.20 7.81 -80.66
C VAL A 25 -15.24 7.43 -79.53
N LEU A 26 -14.85 6.16 -79.45
CA LEU A 26 -13.86 5.66 -78.49
C LEU A 26 -12.46 6.25 -78.72
N TRP A 27 -12.08 6.45 -79.99
CA TRP A 27 -10.80 7.06 -80.34
C TRP A 27 -10.76 8.55 -79.95
N ALA A 28 -11.84 9.30 -80.19
CA ALA A 28 -11.97 10.68 -79.74
C ALA A 28 -12.05 10.79 -78.21
N ALA A 29 -12.72 9.84 -77.54
CA ALA A 29 -12.85 9.78 -76.08
C ALA A 29 -11.57 9.34 -75.36
N ARG A 30 -10.57 8.77 -76.06
CA ARG A 30 -9.32 8.28 -75.46
C ARG A 30 -8.59 9.37 -74.66
N ARG A 31 -8.41 10.56 -75.26
CA ARG A 31 -7.70 11.68 -74.61
C ARG A 31 -8.44 12.21 -73.37
N PRO A 32 -9.73 12.58 -73.44
CA PRO A 32 -10.44 13.06 -72.26
C PRO A 32 -10.56 11.99 -71.17
N MET A 33 -10.67 10.70 -71.52
CA MET A 33 -10.72 9.62 -70.53
C MET A 33 -9.37 9.43 -69.80
N LEU A 34 -8.24 9.52 -70.51
CA LEU A 34 -6.91 9.47 -69.91
C LEU A 34 -6.62 10.71 -69.05
N GLU A 35 -7.08 11.89 -69.47
CA GLU A 35 -7.01 13.11 -68.67
C GLU A 35 -7.87 13.03 -67.42
N LEU A 36 -9.09 12.47 -67.51
CA LEU A 36 -9.97 12.21 -66.37
C LEU A 36 -9.33 11.23 -65.39
N LEU A 37 -8.78 10.11 -65.86
CA LEU A 37 -8.09 9.13 -65.03
C LEU A 37 -6.83 9.72 -64.37
N GLY A 38 -6.06 10.53 -65.11
CA GLY A 38 -4.90 11.23 -64.58
C GLY A 38 -5.25 12.34 -63.59
N ALA A 39 -6.37 13.04 -63.78
CA ALA A 39 -6.89 14.01 -62.82
C ALA A 39 -7.42 13.33 -61.55
N LEU A 40 -8.21 12.25 -61.70
CA LEU A 40 -8.67 11.43 -60.59
C LEU A 40 -7.50 10.85 -59.78
N GLY A 41 -6.49 10.31 -60.45
CA GLY A 41 -5.29 9.79 -59.80
C GLY A 41 -4.53 10.85 -59.00
N ARG A 42 -4.38 12.06 -59.56
CA ARG A 42 -3.75 13.19 -58.86
C ARG A 42 -4.58 13.66 -57.66
N HIS A 43 -5.89 13.84 -57.80
CA HIS A 43 -6.75 14.24 -56.70
C HIS A 43 -6.80 13.20 -55.57
N LEU A 44 -6.79 11.91 -55.90
CA LEU A 44 -6.66 10.85 -54.91
C LEU A 44 -5.29 10.90 -54.23
N GLY A 45 -4.21 11.08 -54.99
CA GLY A 45 -2.85 11.21 -54.47
C GLY A 45 -2.70 12.41 -53.51
N ASP A 46 -3.19 13.58 -53.91
CA ASP A 46 -3.18 14.80 -53.11
C ASP A 46 -4.07 14.65 -51.86
N GLY A 47 -5.22 13.99 -51.99
CA GLY A 47 -6.09 13.66 -50.87
C GLY A 47 -5.41 12.75 -49.84
N PHE A 48 -4.74 11.68 -50.30
CA PHE A 48 -3.97 10.80 -49.41
C PHE A 48 -2.75 11.49 -48.80
N ALA A 49 -2.07 12.36 -49.55
CA ALA A 49 -0.94 13.13 -49.04
C ALA A 49 -1.39 14.14 -47.96
N ALA A 50 -2.53 14.80 -48.15
CA ALA A 50 -3.13 15.69 -47.17
C ALA A 50 -3.57 14.92 -45.91
N LEU A 51 -4.21 13.76 -46.06
CA LEU A 51 -4.56 12.88 -44.95
C LEU A 51 -3.32 12.41 -44.18
N ALA A 52 -2.26 12.01 -44.88
CA ALA A 52 -1.00 11.62 -44.26
C ALA A 52 -0.33 12.79 -43.52
N GLY A 53 -0.42 14.01 -44.07
CA GLY A 53 0.00 15.24 -43.41
C GLY A 53 -0.78 15.52 -42.13
N GLY A 54 -2.10 15.43 -42.19
CA GLY A 54 -3.00 15.61 -41.04
C GLY A 54 -2.76 14.55 -39.96
N CYS A 55 -2.58 13.28 -40.33
CA CYS A 55 -2.23 12.22 -39.37
C CYS A 55 -0.89 12.49 -38.69
N ARG A 56 0.11 12.99 -39.42
CA ARG A 56 1.41 13.34 -38.83
C ARG A 56 1.32 14.53 -37.88
N SER A 57 0.56 15.58 -38.23
CA SER A 57 0.39 16.73 -37.34
C SER A 57 -0.42 16.37 -36.10
N LEU A 58 -1.49 15.57 -36.25
CA LEU A 58 -2.26 15.07 -35.11
C LEU A 58 -1.40 14.16 -34.22
N ALA A 59 -0.53 13.34 -34.79
CA ALA A 59 0.41 12.53 -34.03
C ALA A 59 1.42 13.39 -33.25
N SER A 60 1.96 14.46 -33.85
CA SER A 60 2.87 15.37 -33.15
C SER A 60 2.15 16.12 -32.01
N ASP A 61 0.95 16.62 -32.27
CA ASP A 61 0.15 17.34 -31.26
C ASP A 61 -0.25 16.42 -30.10
N LEU A 62 -0.66 15.17 -30.40
CA LEU A 62 -0.93 14.15 -29.38
C LEU A 62 0.33 13.80 -28.58
N SER A 63 1.49 13.71 -29.23
CA SER A 63 2.75 13.39 -28.55
C SER A 63 3.15 14.48 -27.55
N GLU A 64 2.94 15.75 -27.92
CA GLU A 64 3.26 16.88 -27.05
C GLU A 64 2.28 16.99 -25.89
N ARG A 65 0.98 16.80 -26.14
CA ARG A 65 -0.04 16.76 -25.09
C ARG A 65 0.17 15.60 -24.13
N ASN A 66 0.48 14.41 -24.65
CA ASN A 66 0.74 13.24 -23.82
C ASN A 66 2.00 13.44 -22.96
N ARG A 67 3.05 14.06 -23.52
CA ARG A 67 4.23 14.45 -22.73
C ARG A 67 3.86 15.42 -21.60
N ALA A 68 3.09 16.46 -21.91
CA ALA A 68 2.67 17.43 -20.90
C ALA A 68 1.81 16.78 -19.81
N ALA A 69 0.89 15.88 -20.18
CA ALA A 69 0.06 15.13 -19.25
C ALA A 69 0.90 14.19 -18.36
N LEU A 70 1.86 13.46 -18.92
CA LEU A 70 2.75 12.59 -18.16
C LEU A 70 3.63 13.35 -17.16
N LEU A 71 4.16 14.51 -17.56
CA LEU A 71 4.93 15.36 -16.66
C LEU A 71 4.07 15.90 -15.52
N ALA A 72 2.86 16.38 -15.82
CA ALA A 72 1.92 16.86 -14.81
C ALA A 72 1.48 15.75 -13.85
N ALA A 73 1.21 14.54 -14.36
CA ALA A 73 0.86 13.39 -13.54
C ALA A 73 2.03 12.95 -12.64
N GLY A 74 3.26 12.89 -13.19
CA GLY A 74 4.47 12.58 -12.42
C GLY A 74 4.77 13.62 -11.34
N GLU A 75 4.56 14.91 -11.64
CA GLU A 75 4.67 16.00 -10.68
C GLU A 75 3.65 15.82 -9.54
N LEU A 76 2.40 15.50 -9.87
CA LEU A 76 1.33 15.30 -8.89
C LEU A 76 1.62 14.09 -8.00
N GLU A 77 2.10 12.97 -8.54
CA GLU A 77 2.48 11.78 -7.77
C GLU A 77 3.64 12.07 -6.79
N LEU A 78 4.70 12.75 -7.26
CA LEU A 78 5.82 13.13 -6.40
C LEU A 78 5.42 14.13 -5.34
N ARG A 79 4.55 15.09 -5.67
CA ARG A 79 3.98 16.02 -4.71
C ARG A 79 3.18 15.31 -3.63
N HIS A 80 2.38 14.30 -3.99
CA HIS A 80 1.65 13.49 -3.01
C HIS A 80 2.59 12.69 -2.10
N LYS A 81 3.64 12.07 -2.66
CA LYS A 81 4.67 11.37 -1.87
C LYS A 81 5.37 12.33 -0.92
N LEU A 82 5.71 13.54 -1.38
CA LEU A 82 6.34 14.58 -0.59
C LEU A 82 5.41 15.08 0.53
N ASP A 83 4.15 15.37 0.24
CA ASP A 83 3.15 15.83 1.23
C ASP A 83 2.91 14.76 2.32
N ARG A 84 2.81 13.48 1.93
CA ARG A 84 2.68 12.37 2.88
C ARG A 84 3.89 12.24 3.79
N GLU A 85 5.10 12.35 3.25
CA GLU A 85 6.32 12.31 4.05
C GLU A 85 6.48 13.57 4.91
N LEU A 86 6.10 14.76 4.43
CA LEU A 86 6.06 16.00 5.21
C LEU A 86 5.09 15.89 6.39
N GLN A 87 3.88 15.38 6.18
CA GLN A 87 2.92 15.14 7.27
C GLN A 87 3.45 14.12 8.28
N ARG A 88 4.08 13.04 7.82
CA ARG A 88 4.72 12.04 8.68
C ARG A 88 5.88 12.64 9.47
N ILE A 89 6.66 13.52 8.85
CA ILE A 89 7.74 14.27 9.49
C ILE A 89 7.18 15.21 10.53
N ASP A 90 6.18 16.00 10.22
CA ASP A 90 5.62 16.99 11.14
C ASP A 90 5.05 16.31 12.40
N GLN A 91 4.24 15.26 12.21
CA GLN A 91 3.72 14.47 13.32
C GLN A 91 4.84 13.72 14.08
N GLY A 92 5.81 13.16 13.36
CA GLY A 92 6.90 12.39 13.93
C GLY A 92 7.95 13.25 14.65
N PHE A 93 8.31 14.41 14.11
CA PHE A 93 9.29 15.33 14.68
C PHE A 93 8.71 16.08 15.88
N ALA A 94 7.46 16.53 15.84
CA ALA A 94 6.85 17.18 17.00
C ALA A 94 6.85 16.25 18.23
N ASP A 95 6.46 14.99 18.04
CA ASP A 95 6.48 13.97 19.09
C ASP A 95 7.91 13.58 19.51
N LYS A 96 8.85 13.43 18.56
CA LYS A 96 10.25 13.10 18.85
C LYS A 96 11.01 14.23 19.54
N LEU A 97 10.79 15.49 19.17
CA LEU A 97 11.37 16.67 19.83
C LEU A 97 10.88 16.79 21.27
N GLY A 98 9.58 16.51 21.51
CA GLY A 98 9.03 16.38 22.85
C GLY A 98 9.75 15.30 23.67
N LYS A 99 9.98 14.12 23.09
CA LYS A 99 10.67 13.01 23.75
C LYS A 99 12.17 13.24 23.96
N TYR A 100 12.83 13.95 23.05
CA TYR A 100 14.26 14.28 23.16
C TYR A 100 14.54 15.19 24.35
N SER A 101 13.76 16.25 24.56
CA SER A 101 13.92 17.15 25.71
C SER A 101 13.78 16.41 27.05
N VAL A 102 12.83 15.46 27.13
CA VAL A 102 12.66 14.59 28.31
C VAL A 102 13.85 13.65 28.50
N LEU A 103 14.36 13.07 27.42
CA LEU A 103 15.54 12.20 27.48
C LEU A 103 16.78 12.97 27.96
N GLN A 104 17.00 14.17 27.42
CA GLN A 104 18.12 15.02 27.79
C GLN A 104 18.06 15.41 29.26
N ARG A 105 16.90 15.87 29.74
CA ARG A 105 16.69 16.16 31.16
C ARG A 105 16.97 14.95 32.06
N ARG A 106 16.53 13.75 31.65
CA ARG A 106 16.78 12.51 32.40
C ARG A 106 18.27 12.17 32.50
N VAL A 107 19.03 12.41 31.43
CA VAL A 107 20.48 12.21 31.42
C VAL A 107 21.17 13.24 32.31
N ASP A 108 20.75 14.50 32.27
CA ASP A 108 21.28 15.56 33.13
C ASP A 108 21.02 15.26 34.61
N ASP A 109 19.80 14.83 34.96
CA ASP A 109 19.42 14.43 36.32
C ASP A 109 20.30 13.26 36.82
N LEU A 110 20.42 12.18 36.03
CA LEU A 110 21.26 11.02 36.38
C LEU A 110 22.75 11.38 36.50
N THR A 111 23.22 12.33 35.70
CA THR A 111 24.60 12.81 35.75
C THR A 111 24.84 13.63 37.03
N GLY A 112 23.87 14.47 37.42
CA GLY A 112 23.92 15.23 38.67
C GLY A 112 23.87 14.33 39.91
N ASP A 113 23.04 13.29 39.90
CA ASP A 113 22.98 12.29 40.97
C ASP A 113 24.32 11.55 41.10
N LEU A 114 24.89 11.13 39.98
CA LEU A 114 26.20 10.46 39.94
C LEU A 114 27.32 11.36 40.48
N GLU A 115 27.30 12.66 40.15
CA GLU A 115 28.28 13.64 40.64
C GLU A 115 28.13 13.89 42.16
N ASN A 116 26.89 13.94 42.66
CA ASN A 116 26.62 14.05 44.09
C ASN A 116 27.09 12.81 44.84
N ASP A 117 26.77 11.61 44.35
CA ASP A 117 27.21 10.35 44.95
C ASP A 117 28.74 10.24 44.96
N TYR A 118 29.41 10.76 43.92
CA TYR A 118 30.87 10.83 43.85
C TYR A 118 31.46 11.76 44.91
N LYS A 119 30.87 12.94 45.12
CA LYS A 119 31.27 13.87 46.19
C LYS A 119 31.15 13.22 47.58
N HIS A 120 30.09 12.45 47.83
CA HIS A 120 29.90 11.72 49.09
C HIS A 120 30.90 10.57 49.31
N CYS A 121 31.60 10.13 48.26
CA CYS A 121 32.66 9.13 48.38
C CYS A 121 34.04 9.73 48.72
N GLY A 122 34.17 11.05 48.66
CA GLY A 122 35.43 11.80 48.77
C GLY A 122 35.90 12.17 50.19
N ASP A 123 35.48 11.46 51.24
CA ASP A 123 35.89 11.77 52.61
C ASP A 123 37.20 11.08 53.06
N VAL A 124 37.99 11.82 53.83
CA VAL A 124 39.30 11.43 54.37
C VAL A 124 39.12 10.38 55.48
N PRO A 125 39.96 9.32 55.55
CA PRO A 125 39.85 8.31 56.61
C PRO A 125 39.91 8.95 58.01
N PRO A 126 39.08 8.50 58.97
CA PRO A 126 39.09 9.05 60.31
C PRO A 126 40.44 8.80 60.99
N GLU A 127 41.02 9.85 61.58
CA GLU A 127 42.22 9.74 62.40
C GLU A 127 41.95 8.84 63.62
N VAL A 128 42.95 8.07 64.05
CA VAL A 128 42.81 7.09 65.13
C VAL A 128 42.66 7.84 66.47
N PRO A 129 41.47 7.84 67.09
CA PRO A 129 41.20 8.68 68.25
C PRO A 129 41.86 8.10 69.50
N GLY A 130 42.82 8.81 70.11
CA GLY A 130 43.54 8.35 71.31
C GLY A 130 45.06 8.36 71.19
N TRP A 131 45.63 8.63 70.01
CA TRP A 131 47.08 8.82 69.86
C TRP A 131 47.59 10.03 70.65
N GLY A 132 46.87 11.15 70.65
CA GLY A 132 47.21 12.32 71.45
C GLY A 132 47.25 12.02 72.94
N ALA A 133 46.22 11.33 73.46
CA ALA A 133 46.15 10.90 74.86
C ALA A 133 47.26 9.91 75.22
N ALA A 134 47.61 8.98 74.32
CA ALA A 134 48.70 8.03 74.54
C ALA A 134 50.07 8.73 74.63
N VAL A 135 50.33 9.73 73.77
CA VAL A 135 51.58 10.52 73.80
C VAL A 135 51.66 11.39 75.06
N GLU A 136 50.56 12.03 75.44
CA GLU A 136 50.46 12.89 76.63
C GLU A 136 50.65 12.08 77.93
N THR A 137 50.10 10.87 77.99
CA THR A 137 50.27 9.96 79.15
C THR A 137 51.68 9.38 79.25
N ILE A 138 52.36 9.14 78.11
CA ILE A 138 53.77 8.72 78.11
C ILE A 138 54.69 9.86 78.54
N SER A 139 54.37 11.10 78.15
CA SER A 139 55.16 12.28 78.50
C SER A 139 55.09 12.69 79.98
N SER A 140 54.11 12.17 80.72
CA SER A 140 53.86 12.52 82.14
C SER A 140 54.38 11.49 83.16
N LEU A 141 55.10 10.44 82.74
CA LEU A 141 55.57 9.36 83.62
C LEU A 141 57.02 9.55 84.13
N PRO A 142 57.30 9.41 85.44
CA PRO A 142 58.66 9.32 85.98
C PRO A 142 59.30 7.93 85.75
N GLN A 143 60.61 7.87 85.47
CA GLN A 143 61.32 6.71 84.90
C GLN A 143 61.64 5.52 85.83
N ASN A 144 61.03 5.40 87.02
CA ASN A 144 61.33 4.29 87.95
C ASN A 144 60.29 3.16 87.87
N GLY A 145 60.77 1.91 87.85
CA GLY A 145 60.00 0.69 87.58
C GLY A 145 59.03 0.25 88.68
N ASP A 146 58.05 1.08 89.01
CA ASP A 146 57.02 0.82 90.01
C ASP A 146 55.81 0.05 89.45
N PRO A 147 55.10 -0.76 90.27
CA PRO A 147 53.85 -1.44 89.89
C PRO A 147 52.74 -0.49 89.39
N HIS A 148 52.81 0.78 89.77
CA HIS A 148 51.90 1.83 89.31
C HIS A 148 52.14 2.21 87.84
N VAL A 149 53.39 2.16 87.36
CA VAL A 149 53.77 2.37 85.95
C VAL A 149 53.28 1.23 85.08
N GLN A 150 53.35 -0.03 85.57
CA GLN A 150 52.76 -1.18 84.89
C GLN A 150 51.24 -1.05 84.72
N LYS A 151 50.51 -0.62 85.76
CA LYS A 151 49.05 -0.38 85.65
C LYS A 151 48.71 0.72 84.64
N ILE A 152 49.51 1.79 84.56
CA ILE A 152 49.28 2.88 83.61
C ILE A 152 49.61 2.43 82.18
N LEU A 153 50.72 1.71 81.97
CA LEU A 153 51.06 1.11 80.68
C LEU A 153 50.00 0.10 80.21
N ASP A 154 49.45 -0.71 81.12
CA ASP A 154 48.33 -1.61 80.81
C ASP A 154 47.04 -0.83 80.49
N GLY A 155 46.80 0.30 81.15
CA GLY A 155 45.71 1.23 80.83
C GLY A 155 45.86 1.86 79.45
N ILE A 156 47.06 2.34 79.09
CA ILE A 156 47.38 2.88 77.76
C ILE A 156 47.23 1.79 76.70
N LYS A 157 47.76 0.60 76.95
CA LYS A 157 47.64 -0.55 76.04
C LYS A 157 46.17 -0.91 75.80
N ARG A 158 45.34 -0.96 76.84
CA ARG A 158 43.90 -1.21 76.70
C ARG A 158 43.18 -0.08 75.95
N SER A 159 43.47 1.17 76.28
CA SER A 159 42.89 2.35 75.60
C SER A 159 43.28 2.40 74.12
N MET A 160 44.54 2.11 73.80
CA MET A 160 45.03 2.05 72.42
C MET A 160 44.41 0.87 71.65
N GLN A 161 44.25 -0.30 72.28
CA GLN A 161 43.56 -1.45 71.69
C GLN A 161 42.07 -1.17 71.43
N GLU A 162 41.40 -0.48 72.36
CA GLU A 162 39.99 -0.10 72.22
C GLU A 162 39.80 1.00 71.16
N SER A 163 40.69 1.99 71.14
CA SER A 163 40.82 3.02 70.09
C SER A 163 41.04 2.41 68.71
N GLN A 164 42.01 1.50 68.58
CA GLN A 164 42.32 0.81 67.34
C GLN A 164 41.13 -0.01 66.86
N LYS A 165 40.45 -0.72 67.77
CA LYS A 165 39.23 -1.48 67.45
C LYS A 165 38.11 -0.55 66.97
N LYS A 166 37.92 0.60 67.60
CA LYS A 166 36.92 1.61 67.22
C LYS A 166 37.24 2.27 65.88
N ALA A 167 38.50 2.59 65.62
CA ALA A 167 38.96 3.12 64.34
C ALA A 167 38.82 2.10 63.21
N LEU A 168 39.18 0.83 63.45
CA LEU A 168 38.97 -0.27 62.50
C LEU A 168 37.49 -0.49 62.19
N GLN A 169 36.62 -0.37 63.20
CA GLN A 169 35.18 -0.52 63.01
C GLN A 169 34.60 0.66 62.23
N SER A 170 34.95 1.89 62.56
CA SER A 170 34.57 3.09 61.79
C SER A 170 35.06 2.99 60.34
N HIS A 171 36.31 2.58 60.12
CA HIS A 171 36.87 2.41 58.79
C HIS A 171 36.13 1.32 57.99
N ARG A 172 35.75 0.21 58.62
CA ARG A 172 34.93 -0.83 57.99
C ARG A 172 33.55 -0.33 57.63
N ASP A 173 32.91 0.41 58.53
CA ASP A 173 31.58 0.98 58.29
C ASP A 173 31.62 1.99 57.15
N ASP A 174 32.63 2.87 57.10
CA ASP A 174 32.80 3.87 56.04
C ASP A 174 33.22 3.26 54.70
N ALA A 175 34.02 2.19 54.71
CA ALA A 175 34.31 1.41 53.51
C ALA A 175 33.06 0.71 52.97
N SER A 176 32.21 0.16 53.85
CA SER A 176 30.94 -0.46 53.46
C SER A 176 29.96 0.54 52.86
N LYS A 177 29.85 1.74 53.44
CA LYS A 177 29.02 2.84 52.93
C LYS A 177 29.50 3.27 51.54
N ARG A 178 30.81 3.47 51.35
CA ARG A 178 31.39 3.80 50.04
C ARG A 178 31.14 2.71 49.00
N HIS A 179 31.36 1.44 49.34
CA HIS A 179 31.07 0.33 48.42
C HIS A 179 29.57 0.23 48.08
N LYS A 180 28.69 0.56 49.02
CA LYS A 180 27.24 0.60 48.76
C LYS A 180 26.86 1.74 47.81
N ILE A 181 27.45 2.92 47.97
CA ILE A 181 27.25 4.06 47.07
C ILE A 181 27.82 3.76 45.67
N LEU A 182 29.08 3.31 45.58
CA LEU A 182 29.70 2.87 44.32
C LEU A 182 28.90 1.75 43.62
N GLY A 183 28.34 0.82 44.39
CA GLY A 183 27.44 -0.22 43.88
C GLY A 183 26.13 0.35 43.30
N GLY A 184 25.63 1.46 43.86
CA GLY A 184 24.46 2.19 43.38
C GLY A 184 24.70 3.04 42.12
N MET A 185 25.94 3.48 41.87
CA MET A 185 26.31 4.23 40.66
C MET A 185 26.32 3.38 39.38
N LEU A 186 26.64 2.09 39.52
CA LEU A 186 26.78 1.17 38.40
C LEU A 186 25.48 0.99 37.58
N PRO A 187 24.27 0.85 38.19
CA PRO A 187 23.02 0.89 37.44
C PRO A 187 22.73 2.26 36.81
N GLN A 188 23.02 3.39 37.48
CA GLN A 188 22.84 4.74 36.89
C GLN A 188 23.66 4.92 35.61
N LEU A 189 24.92 4.47 35.59
CA LEU A 189 25.77 4.49 34.40
C LEU A 189 25.22 3.62 33.25
N ARG A 190 24.61 2.47 33.58
CA ARG A 190 23.95 1.61 32.58
C ARG A 190 22.71 2.28 32.02
N ASP A 191 21.95 2.99 32.84
CA ASP A 191 20.77 3.74 32.43
C ASP A 191 21.14 4.93 31.53
N ILE A 192 22.17 5.71 31.87
CA ILE A 192 22.70 6.78 31.00
C ILE A 192 23.11 6.20 29.64
N LYS A 193 23.84 5.08 29.62
CA LYS A 193 24.24 4.41 28.36
C LYS A 193 23.03 3.96 27.54
N ALA A 194 21.99 3.43 28.18
CA ALA A 194 20.77 3.00 27.51
C ALA A 194 19.97 4.19 26.94
N LEU A 195 19.89 5.31 27.67
CA LEU A 195 19.25 6.54 27.20
C LEU A 195 20.02 7.13 26.01
N LEU A 196 21.35 7.19 26.07
CA LEU A 196 22.19 7.67 24.97
C LEU A 196 22.00 6.83 23.69
N ALA A 197 21.89 5.51 23.82
CA ALA A 197 21.61 4.62 22.71
C ALA A 197 20.25 4.90 22.06
N LYS A 198 19.20 5.14 22.87
CA LYS A 198 17.88 5.53 22.36
C LYS A 198 17.93 6.88 21.64
N THR A 199 18.68 7.86 22.15
CA THR A 199 18.87 9.15 21.48
C THR A 199 19.53 8.97 20.13
N ARG A 200 20.58 8.14 20.04
CA ARG A 200 21.24 7.82 18.77
C ARG A 200 20.27 7.22 17.76
N ASP A 201 19.48 6.23 18.15
CA ASP A 201 18.50 5.61 17.25
C ASP A 201 17.46 6.63 16.73
N LEU A 202 17.04 7.58 17.57
CA LEU A 202 16.12 8.65 17.17
C LEU A 202 16.76 9.59 16.14
N VAL A 203 18.03 9.94 16.33
CA VAL A 203 18.81 10.78 15.40
C VAL A 203 19.06 10.06 14.07
N ASP A 204 19.46 8.79 14.11
CA ASP A 204 19.71 7.98 12.91
C ASP A 204 18.44 7.88 12.05
N ARG A 205 17.28 7.65 12.68
CA ARG A 205 15.98 7.66 11.97
C ARG A 205 15.60 9.03 11.41
N ALA A 206 15.96 10.12 12.09
CA ALA A 206 15.71 11.48 11.61
C ALA A 206 16.57 11.82 10.39
N LEU A 207 17.84 11.38 10.39
CA LEU A 207 18.74 11.49 9.25
C LEU A 207 18.25 10.69 8.05
N GLU A 208 17.86 9.43 8.24
CA GLU A 208 17.29 8.59 7.18
C GLU A 208 16.05 9.23 6.53
N THR A 209 15.17 9.79 7.36
CA THR A 209 13.97 10.50 6.89
C THR A 209 14.34 11.74 6.08
N THR A 210 15.33 12.51 6.54
CA THR A 210 15.82 13.71 5.82
C THR A 210 16.44 13.33 4.48
N THR A 211 17.23 12.26 4.41
CA THR A 211 17.80 11.75 3.15
C THR A 211 16.72 11.34 2.16
N ARG A 212 15.64 10.68 2.62
CA ARG A 212 14.49 10.33 1.77
C ARG A 212 13.79 11.56 1.22
N VAL A 213 13.54 12.58 2.05
CA VAL A 213 12.95 13.85 1.60
C VAL A 213 13.84 14.53 0.58
N ASN A 214 15.15 14.61 0.84
CA ASN A 214 16.08 15.21 -0.11
C ASN A 214 16.01 14.51 -1.46
N GLY A 215 15.93 13.18 -1.47
CA GLY A 215 15.74 12.41 -2.71
C GLY A 215 14.44 12.75 -3.45
N TYR A 216 13.33 12.97 -2.75
CA TYR A 216 12.07 13.41 -3.40
C TYR A 216 12.12 14.86 -3.89
N VAL A 217 12.79 15.76 -3.15
CA VAL A 217 12.99 17.16 -3.56
C VAL A 217 13.91 17.24 -4.78
N ASP A 218 14.99 16.46 -4.81
CA ASP A 218 15.91 16.37 -5.96
C ASP A 218 15.18 15.80 -7.20
N GLN A 219 14.36 14.76 -7.02
CA GLN A 219 13.54 14.21 -8.11
C GLN A 219 12.52 15.23 -8.62
N TYR A 220 11.85 15.96 -7.73
CA TYR A 220 10.93 17.02 -8.10
C TYR A 220 11.63 18.14 -8.88
N GLY A 221 12.79 18.60 -8.42
CA GLY A 221 13.62 19.58 -9.13
C GLY A 221 14.06 19.08 -10.51
N SER A 222 14.46 17.81 -10.61
CA SER A 222 14.87 17.20 -11.88
C SER A 222 13.72 17.14 -12.90
N ILE A 223 12.46 16.94 -12.49
CA ILE A 223 11.31 16.99 -13.40
C ILE A 223 11.09 18.40 -13.95
N GLN A 224 11.36 19.41 -13.13
CA GLN A 224 11.26 20.81 -13.54
C GLN A 224 12.38 21.23 -14.49
N GLU A 225 13.59 20.70 -14.32
CA GLU A 225 14.77 21.03 -15.13
C GLU A 225 14.92 20.16 -16.40
N SER A 226 14.59 18.87 -16.37
CA SER A 226 14.88 17.89 -17.44
C SER A 226 13.63 17.30 -18.11
N SER A 227 12.67 18.17 -18.46
CA SER A 227 11.38 17.85 -19.10
C SER A 227 11.41 16.86 -20.28
N LYS A 228 12.53 16.73 -21.00
CA LYS A 228 12.63 15.87 -22.22
C LYS A 228 13.09 14.43 -21.95
N GLU A 229 14.05 14.20 -21.06
CA GLU A 229 14.62 12.86 -20.82
C GLU A 229 13.74 12.05 -19.86
N THR A 230 13.22 12.71 -18.83
CA THR A 230 12.33 12.12 -17.82
C THR A 230 10.97 11.72 -18.40
N ALA A 231 10.49 12.41 -19.44
CA ALA A 231 9.26 12.07 -20.15
C ALA A 231 9.32 10.70 -20.86
N LEU A 232 10.49 10.34 -21.41
CA LEU A 232 10.70 9.07 -22.10
C LEU A 232 10.77 7.89 -21.12
N SER A 233 11.42 8.08 -19.96
CA SER A 233 11.49 7.05 -18.91
C SER A 233 10.13 6.81 -18.24
N LEU A 234 9.33 7.86 -18.03
CA LEU A 234 7.96 7.72 -17.52
C LEU A 234 7.06 6.95 -18.51
N GLY A 235 7.13 7.28 -19.80
CA GLY A 235 6.28 6.67 -20.83
C GLY A 235 6.42 5.14 -20.94
N HIS A 236 7.63 4.60 -20.83
CA HIS A 236 7.84 3.14 -20.88
C HIS A 236 7.31 2.42 -19.62
N SER A 237 7.26 3.11 -18.48
CA SER A 237 6.63 2.59 -17.26
C SER A 237 5.10 2.58 -17.40
N SER A 238 4.52 3.68 -17.91
CA SER A 238 3.07 3.83 -18.06
C SER A 238 2.46 2.82 -19.03
N VAL A 239 3.11 2.49 -20.16
CA VAL A 239 2.57 1.48 -21.10
C VAL A 239 2.51 0.08 -20.48
N LYS A 240 3.53 -0.30 -19.69
CA LYS A 240 3.53 -1.59 -18.99
C LYS A 240 2.43 -1.65 -17.93
N LEU A 241 2.25 -0.58 -17.16
CA LEU A 241 1.16 -0.48 -16.17
C LEU A 241 -0.23 -0.47 -16.83
N PHE A 242 -0.38 0.18 -17.99
CA PHE A 242 -1.61 0.15 -18.78
C PHE A 242 -1.94 -1.27 -19.30
N LEU A 243 -0.96 -2.00 -19.84
CA LEU A 243 -1.20 -3.37 -20.31
C LEU A 243 -1.52 -4.32 -19.15
N VAL A 244 -0.82 -4.18 -18.03
CA VAL A 244 -1.08 -4.99 -16.82
C VAL A 244 -2.47 -4.68 -16.26
N SER A 245 -2.83 -3.41 -16.14
CA SER A 245 -4.16 -3.00 -15.66
C SER A 245 -5.28 -3.47 -16.58
N LEU A 246 -5.09 -3.41 -17.90
CA LEU A 246 -6.05 -3.95 -18.88
C LEU A 246 -6.23 -5.47 -18.72
N ALA A 247 -5.14 -6.22 -18.52
CA ALA A 247 -5.20 -7.67 -18.30
C ALA A 247 -5.92 -8.02 -16.99
N VAL A 248 -5.62 -7.29 -15.90
CA VAL A 248 -6.29 -7.47 -14.60
C VAL A 248 -7.78 -7.11 -14.70
N LEU A 249 -8.13 -6.03 -15.40
CA LEU A 249 -9.52 -5.64 -15.61
C LEU A 249 -10.29 -6.70 -16.41
N ALA A 250 -9.68 -7.32 -17.42
CA ALA A 250 -10.29 -8.42 -18.17
C ALA A 250 -10.58 -9.64 -17.28
N ILE A 251 -9.64 -10.01 -16.40
CA ILE A 251 -9.84 -11.09 -15.42
C ILE A 251 -11.01 -10.75 -14.49
N ALA A 252 -11.08 -9.50 -14.02
CA ALA A 252 -12.12 -9.09 -13.11
C ALA A 252 -13.51 -9.01 -13.78
N LEU A 253 -13.61 -8.58 -15.03
CA LEU A 253 -14.84 -8.70 -15.82
C LEU A 253 -15.27 -10.17 -15.99
N GLY A 254 -14.31 -11.08 -16.19
CA GLY A 254 -14.57 -12.53 -16.17
C GLY A 254 -15.09 -13.01 -14.82
N GLY A 255 -14.51 -12.54 -13.72
CA GLY A 255 -14.99 -12.79 -12.35
C GLY A 255 -16.42 -12.30 -12.14
N ALA A 256 -16.74 -11.08 -12.59
CA ALA A 256 -18.07 -10.48 -12.52
C ALA A 256 -19.10 -11.32 -13.30
N PHE A 257 -18.71 -11.79 -14.48
CA PHE A 257 -19.55 -12.62 -15.33
C PHE A 257 -19.85 -13.97 -14.67
N ILE A 258 -18.84 -14.62 -14.08
CA ILE A 258 -19.02 -15.86 -13.33
C ILE A 258 -19.94 -15.60 -12.14
N ASN A 259 -19.67 -14.56 -11.35
CA ASN A 259 -20.44 -14.18 -10.18
C ASN A 259 -21.93 -13.94 -10.54
N PHE A 260 -22.19 -13.16 -11.58
CA PHE A 260 -23.53 -12.96 -12.13
C PHE A 260 -24.23 -14.29 -12.49
N GLN A 261 -23.50 -15.21 -13.14
CA GLN A 261 -24.05 -16.52 -13.52
C GLN A 261 -24.32 -17.44 -12.32
N LEU A 262 -23.60 -17.26 -11.20
CA LEU A 262 -23.88 -17.97 -9.95
C LEU A 262 -25.19 -17.49 -9.31
N ILE A 263 -25.52 -16.21 -9.46
CA ILE A 263 -26.65 -15.58 -8.78
C ILE A 263 -27.93 -15.59 -9.61
N ALA A 264 -27.82 -15.51 -10.94
CA ALA A 264 -28.97 -15.33 -11.83
C ALA A 264 -30.01 -16.46 -11.69
N LEU A 265 -29.58 -17.72 -11.55
CA LEU A 265 -30.49 -18.86 -11.42
C LEU A 265 -31.27 -18.86 -10.09
N PRO A 266 -30.64 -18.84 -8.90
CA PRO A 266 -31.39 -18.82 -7.65
C PRO A 266 -32.28 -17.57 -7.51
N MET A 267 -31.89 -16.42 -8.09
CA MET A 267 -32.74 -15.22 -8.13
C MET A 267 -34.00 -15.40 -8.99
N SER A 268 -33.99 -16.28 -9.99
CA SER A 268 -35.17 -16.57 -10.80
C SER A 268 -36.25 -17.39 -10.07
N GLU A 269 -35.85 -18.10 -9.02
CA GLU A 269 -36.78 -18.81 -8.12
C GLU A 269 -37.27 -17.92 -6.98
N LEU A 270 -36.41 -17.02 -6.48
CA LEU A 270 -36.75 -16.10 -5.38
C LEU A 270 -37.64 -14.93 -5.82
N VAL A 271 -37.58 -14.55 -7.09
CA VAL A 271 -38.34 -13.44 -7.67
C VAL A 271 -39.47 -14.01 -8.54
N PRO A 272 -40.71 -13.49 -8.45
CA PRO A 272 -41.82 -14.00 -9.25
C PRO A 272 -41.51 -14.07 -10.74
N ALA A 273 -41.60 -15.26 -11.35
CA ALA A 273 -41.21 -15.52 -12.74
C ALA A 273 -41.97 -14.68 -13.79
N ALA A 274 -43.17 -14.22 -13.46
CA ALA A 274 -43.99 -13.37 -14.33
C ALA A 274 -43.53 -11.89 -14.35
N ALA A 275 -42.69 -11.49 -13.39
CA ALA A 275 -42.30 -10.10 -13.24
C ALA A 275 -41.15 -9.76 -14.20
N ARG A 276 -41.41 -8.85 -15.14
CA ARG A 276 -40.46 -8.36 -16.14
C ARG A 276 -40.44 -6.84 -16.15
N ILE A 277 -39.26 -6.26 -16.31
CA ILE A 277 -39.08 -4.82 -16.51
C ILE A 277 -38.52 -4.63 -17.91
N GLY A 278 -39.24 -3.92 -18.79
CA GLY A 278 -38.78 -3.63 -20.15
C GLY A 278 -38.48 -4.86 -21.01
N GLY A 279 -39.13 -6.00 -20.76
CA GLY A 279 -38.91 -7.26 -21.48
C GLY A 279 -37.84 -8.18 -20.89
N VAL A 280 -37.05 -7.70 -19.92
CA VAL A 280 -36.03 -8.49 -19.21
C VAL A 280 -36.61 -9.07 -17.91
N PRO A 281 -36.32 -10.35 -17.55
CA PRO A 281 -36.71 -10.92 -16.26
C PRO A 281 -36.14 -10.10 -15.08
N ILE A 282 -36.95 -9.85 -14.05
CA ILE A 282 -36.48 -9.10 -12.86
C ILE A 282 -35.32 -9.83 -12.18
N SER A 283 -35.28 -11.16 -12.20
CA SER A 283 -34.17 -11.95 -11.64
C SER A 283 -32.81 -11.58 -12.23
N THR A 284 -32.74 -11.37 -13.55
CA THR A 284 -31.53 -10.90 -14.25
C THR A 284 -31.13 -9.49 -13.79
N VAL A 285 -32.12 -8.60 -13.66
CA VAL A 285 -31.87 -7.22 -13.19
C VAL A 285 -31.38 -7.23 -11.73
N SER A 286 -31.99 -8.03 -10.87
CA SER A 286 -31.59 -8.17 -9.46
C SER A 286 -30.18 -8.72 -9.32
N ALA A 287 -29.83 -9.77 -10.09
CA ALA A 287 -28.47 -10.32 -10.09
C ALA A 287 -27.44 -9.26 -10.54
N LEU A 288 -27.75 -8.48 -11.58
CA LEU A 288 -26.87 -7.41 -12.04
C LEU A 288 -26.70 -6.31 -10.99
N ILE A 289 -27.79 -5.88 -10.33
CA ILE A 289 -27.74 -4.86 -9.28
C ILE A 289 -26.88 -5.33 -8.10
N LEU A 290 -26.97 -6.61 -7.72
CA LEU A 290 -26.17 -7.17 -6.63
C LEU A 290 -24.67 -7.09 -6.95
N VAL A 291 -24.26 -7.57 -8.14
CA VAL A 291 -22.87 -7.47 -8.62
C VAL A 291 -22.39 -6.02 -8.71
N LEU A 292 -23.22 -5.11 -9.24
CA LEU A 292 -22.85 -3.69 -9.36
C LEU A 292 -22.70 -3.02 -7.98
N MET A 293 -23.59 -3.33 -7.04
CA MET A 293 -23.51 -2.81 -5.67
C MET A 293 -22.22 -3.27 -4.99
N GLU A 294 -21.85 -4.53 -5.19
CA GLU A 294 -20.62 -5.08 -4.66
C GLU A 294 -19.36 -4.41 -5.23
N VAL A 295 -19.31 -4.24 -6.56
CA VAL A 295 -18.21 -3.52 -7.21
C VAL A 295 -18.13 -2.09 -6.68
N ALA A 296 -19.26 -1.41 -6.49
CA ALA A 296 -19.29 -0.06 -5.94
C ALA A 296 -18.76 -0.01 -4.49
N ILE A 297 -19.19 -0.94 -3.63
CA ILE A 297 -18.70 -1.05 -2.25
C ILE A 297 -17.20 -1.39 -2.24
N GLY A 298 -16.76 -2.28 -3.12
CA GLY A 298 -15.37 -2.69 -3.25
C GLY A 298 -14.45 -1.54 -3.69
N ILE A 299 -14.88 -0.76 -4.69
CA ILE A 299 -14.19 0.47 -5.11
C ILE A 299 -14.04 1.43 -3.95
N PHE A 300 -15.13 1.66 -3.21
CA PHE A 300 -15.11 2.55 -2.05
C PHE A 300 -14.23 2.02 -0.91
N LEU A 301 -14.19 0.70 -0.69
CA LEU A 301 -13.32 0.06 0.28
C LEU A 301 -11.82 0.26 -0.06
N MET A 302 -11.45 0.09 -1.33
CA MET A 302 -10.07 0.28 -1.79
C MET A 302 -9.60 1.73 -1.64
N ASP A 303 -10.49 2.69 -1.89
CA ASP A 303 -10.24 4.12 -1.68
C ASP A 303 -10.08 4.45 -0.19
N MET A 304 -10.94 3.88 0.69
CA MET A 304 -10.82 4.04 2.15
C MET A 304 -9.55 3.44 2.75
N LEU A 305 -9.06 2.34 2.18
CA LEU A 305 -7.79 1.73 2.56
C LEU A 305 -6.59 2.61 2.18
N GLY A 306 -6.77 3.53 1.23
CA GLY A 306 -5.70 4.34 0.66
C GLY A 306 -4.81 3.55 -0.31
N ILE A 307 -5.35 2.45 -0.86
CA ILE A 307 -4.71 1.69 -1.95
C ILE A 307 -4.95 2.43 -3.26
N THR A 308 -6.17 2.96 -3.46
CA THR A 308 -6.55 3.78 -4.62
C THR A 308 -6.98 5.19 -4.22
N GLU A 309 -6.91 6.15 -5.14
CA GLU A 309 -7.35 7.54 -5.00
C GLU A 309 -8.39 7.95 -6.07
N LEU A 310 -9.38 7.09 -6.30
CA LEU A 310 -10.47 7.37 -7.23
C LEU A 310 -11.34 8.55 -6.77
N PHE A 311 -11.40 8.82 -5.46
CA PHE A 311 -12.17 9.92 -4.90
C PHE A 311 -11.31 10.82 -3.98
N PRO A 312 -10.65 11.87 -4.51
CA PRO A 312 -9.74 12.73 -3.74
C PRO A 312 -10.36 13.36 -2.48
N ARG A 313 -11.68 13.56 -2.47
CA ARG A 313 -12.41 14.11 -1.33
C ARG A 313 -12.42 13.17 -0.13
N LEU A 314 -12.39 11.86 -0.36
CA LEU A 314 -12.42 10.84 0.69
C LEU A 314 -11.09 10.78 1.48
N ALA A 315 -9.97 11.16 0.86
CA ALA A 315 -8.67 11.26 1.53
C ALA A 315 -8.62 12.33 2.64
N THR A 316 -9.48 13.35 2.55
CA THR A 316 -9.53 14.45 3.54
C THR A 316 -10.33 14.11 4.81
N ILE A 317 -10.94 12.93 4.88
CA ILE A 317 -11.78 12.52 6.02
C ILE A 317 -10.90 12.25 7.27
N PRO A 318 -11.26 12.78 8.45
CA PRO A 318 -10.53 12.51 9.69
C PRO A 318 -10.41 11.01 10.00
N ALA A 319 -9.25 10.59 10.49
CA ALA A 319 -8.89 9.18 10.71
C ALA A 319 -9.90 8.37 11.57
N SER A 320 -10.59 9.04 12.50
CA SER A 320 -11.63 8.42 13.34
C SER A 320 -12.85 8.00 12.53
N ARG A 321 -13.33 8.86 11.62
CA ARG A 321 -14.49 8.57 10.77
C ARG A 321 -14.13 7.61 9.64
N ARG A 322 -12.93 7.74 9.08
CA ARG A 322 -12.42 6.82 8.05
C ARG A 322 -12.42 5.36 8.53
N ARG A 323 -12.02 5.09 9.77
CA ARG A 323 -12.08 3.74 10.35
C ARG A 323 -13.50 3.18 10.42
N VAL A 324 -14.48 4.00 10.82
CA VAL A 324 -15.89 3.59 10.90
C VAL A 324 -16.43 3.26 9.50
N ILE A 325 -16.17 4.13 8.53
CA ILE A 325 -16.60 3.95 7.13
C ILE A 325 -15.98 2.67 6.55
N LEU A 326 -14.68 2.45 6.79
CA LEU A 326 -13.97 1.23 6.38
C LEU A 326 -14.59 -0.01 7.02
N SER A 327 -14.89 0.02 8.33
CA SER A 327 -15.53 -1.11 9.01
C SER A 327 -16.92 -1.41 8.44
N ILE A 328 -17.70 -0.39 8.09
CA ILE A 328 -19.02 -0.56 7.46
C ILE A 328 -18.89 -1.17 6.06
N ALA A 329 -17.97 -0.67 5.23
CA ALA A 329 -17.74 -1.19 3.89
C ALA A 329 -17.23 -2.64 3.92
N LEU A 330 -16.31 -2.95 4.83
CA LEU A 330 -15.78 -4.31 5.02
C LEU A 330 -16.88 -5.28 5.47
N PHE A 331 -17.71 -4.86 6.43
CA PHE A 331 -18.84 -5.66 6.89
C PHE A 331 -19.89 -5.85 5.79
N GLY A 332 -20.17 -4.80 5.01
CA GLY A 332 -21.09 -4.85 3.88
C GLY A 332 -20.62 -5.82 2.79
N LEU A 333 -19.33 -5.77 2.43
CA LEU A 333 -18.74 -6.69 1.45
C LEU A 333 -18.75 -8.14 1.97
N PHE A 334 -18.39 -8.35 3.24
CA PHE A 334 -18.46 -9.68 3.86
C PHE A 334 -19.89 -10.24 3.90
N PHE A 335 -20.87 -9.39 4.21
CA PHE A 335 -22.28 -9.76 4.23
C PHE A 335 -22.77 -10.17 2.84
N LEU A 336 -22.45 -9.38 1.80
CA LEU A 336 -22.77 -9.73 0.41
C LEU A 336 -22.11 -11.05 0.01
N ALA A 337 -20.83 -11.25 0.31
CA ALA A 337 -20.13 -12.51 0.03
C ALA A 337 -20.76 -13.72 0.73
N ALA A 338 -21.26 -13.56 1.95
CA ALA A 338 -21.98 -14.61 2.65
C ALA A 338 -23.33 -14.94 1.99
N VAL A 339 -24.08 -13.92 1.56
CA VAL A 339 -25.34 -14.08 0.81
C VAL A 339 -25.09 -14.79 -0.51
N GLU A 340 -24.06 -14.40 -1.25
CA GLU A 340 -23.70 -15.04 -2.52
C GLU A 340 -23.23 -16.47 -2.38
N SER A 341 -22.43 -16.77 -1.34
CA SER A 341 -22.07 -18.15 -1.01
C SER A 341 -23.32 -19.01 -0.76
N SER A 342 -24.31 -18.47 -0.04
CA SER A 342 -25.59 -19.15 0.18
C SER A 342 -26.40 -19.32 -1.12
N LEU A 343 -26.42 -18.31 -1.99
CA LEU A 343 -27.10 -18.38 -3.29
C LEU A 343 -26.43 -19.38 -4.22
N ALA A 344 -25.10 -19.48 -4.21
CA ALA A 344 -24.36 -20.44 -5.00
C ALA A 344 -24.65 -21.89 -4.55
N VAL A 345 -24.82 -22.13 -3.24
CA VAL A 345 -25.30 -23.43 -2.73
C VAL A 345 -26.73 -23.71 -3.22
N LEU A 346 -27.61 -22.72 -3.14
CA LEU A 346 -28.99 -22.85 -3.60
C LEU A 346 -29.06 -23.16 -5.11
N ARG A 347 -28.20 -22.52 -5.91
CA ARG A 347 -28.05 -22.81 -7.35
C ARG A 347 -27.80 -24.30 -7.60
N GLU A 348 -26.85 -24.89 -6.87
CA GLU A 348 -26.51 -26.31 -7.05
C GLU A 348 -27.67 -27.22 -6.66
N GLN A 349 -28.37 -26.91 -5.56
CA GLN A 349 -29.56 -27.65 -5.14
C GLN A 349 -30.70 -27.59 -6.17
N ILE A 350 -30.92 -26.43 -6.80
CA ILE A 350 -31.92 -26.26 -7.86
C ILE A 350 -31.54 -27.10 -9.09
N VAL A 351 -30.27 -27.08 -9.50
CA VAL A 351 -29.79 -27.86 -10.64
C VAL A 351 -29.90 -29.36 -10.39
N GLU A 352 -29.58 -29.81 -9.18
CA GLU A 352 -29.74 -31.21 -8.76
C GLU A 352 -31.22 -31.63 -8.78
N ALA A 353 -32.12 -30.79 -8.27
CA ALA A 353 -33.55 -31.06 -8.26
C ALA A 353 -34.15 -31.14 -9.68
N ASP A 354 -33.75 -30.24 -10.59
CA ASP A 354 -34.19 -30.26 -11.99
C ASP A 354 -33.65 -31.50 -12.74
N ALA A 355 -32.40 -31.89 -12.48
CA ALA A 355 -31.82 -33.11 -13.04
C ALA A 355 -32.58 -34.37 -12.57
N ALA A 356 -32.87 -34.46 -11.27
CA ALA A 356 -33.64 -35.57 -10.70
C ALA A 356 -35.06 -35.64 -11.27
N LEU A 357 -35.73 -34.50 -11.43
CA LEU A 357 -37.07 -34.41 -12.01
C LEU A 357 -37.08 -34.84 -13.49
N LYS A 358 -36.11 -34.41 -14.28
CA LYS A 358 -35.96 -34.83 -15.69
C LYS A 358 -35.74 -36.34 -15.82
N LEU A 359 -34.96 -36.92 -14.91
CA LEU A 359 -34.66 -38.35 -14.89
C LEU A 359 -35.91 -39.16 -14.51
N ALA A 360 -36.67 -38.71 -13.51
CA ALA A 360 -37.96 -39.29 -13.13
C ALA A 360 -38.99 -39.22 -14.28
N LEU A 361 -39.05 -38.08 -14.98
CA LEU A 361 -39.95 -37.90 -16.13
C LEU A 361 -39.52 -38.72 -17.36
N ALA A 362 -38.23 -39.01 -17.51
CA ALA A 362 -37.71 -39.86 -18.58
C ALA A 362 -37.93 -41.37 -18.32
N GLY A 363 -38.46 -41.75 -17.15
CA GLY A 363 -38.75 -43.15 -16.81
C GLY A 363 -37.51 -44.04 -16.65
N ALA A 364 -36.32 -43.46 -16.45
CA ALA A 364 -35.09 -44.20 -16.25
C ALA A 364 -34.91 -44.52 -14.74
N GLU A 365 -35.15 -45.78 -14.34
CA GLU A 365 -35.00 -46.25 -12.95
C GLU A 365 -33.58 -46.77 -12.61
N ASP A 366 -32.54 -46.39 -13.37
CA ASP A 366 -31.22 -47.01 -13.17
C ASP A 366 -30.36 -46.35 -12.07
N ALA A 367 -30.09 -47.16 -11.05
CA ALA A 367 -29.34 -46.89 -9.83
C ALA A 367 -27.84 -46.56 -10.00
N ALA A 368 -27.33 -46.50 -11.24
CA ALA A 368 -25.89 -46.29 -11.52
C ALA A 368 -25.45 -44.80 -11.46
N VAL A 369 -26.39 -43.83 -11.44
CA VAL A 369 -26.09 -42.38 -11.36
C VAL A 369 -26.15 -41.83 -9.92
N LEU A 370 -26.61 -42.64 -8.96
CA LEU A 370 -26.76 -42.24 -7.55
C LEU A 370 -25.43 -42.03 -6.82
N ASP A 371 -24.33 -42.63 -7.29
CA ASP A 371 -23.01 -42.52 -6.65
C ASP A 371 -22.25 -41.26 -7.11
N ALA A 372 -22.47 -40.79 -8.34
CA ALA A 372 -21.95 -39.50 -8.82
C ALA A 372 -22.72 -38.30 -8.22
N SER A 373 -24.00 -38.47 -7.90
CA SER A 373 -24.88 -37.44 -7.29
C SER A 373 -24.65 -37.20 -5.79
N ARG A 374 -23.88 -38.06 -5.09
CA ARG A 374 -23.57 -37.86 -3.65
C ARG A 374 -22.34 -36.99 -3.38
N SER A 375 -21.59 -36.61 -4.42
CA SER A 375 -20.39 -35.81 -4.24
C SER A 375 -20.76 -34.37 -3.85
N LYS A 376 -20.42 -33.96 -2.62
CA LYS A 376 -20.59 -32.57 -2.15
C LYS A 376 -19.55 -31.60 -2.73
N ILE A 377 -18.65 -32.10 -3.58
CA ILE A 377 -17.54 -31.33 -4.13
C ILE A 377 -18.03 -30.13 -4.95
N PRO A 378 -19.03 -30.25 -5.86
CA PRO A 378 -19.55 -29.10 -6.60
C PRO A 378 -20.19 -28.06 -5.70
N VAL A 379 -21.01 -28.48 -4.73
CA VAL A 379 -21.66 -27.58 -3.76
C VAL A 379 -20.63 -26.76 -2.97
N ILE A 380 -19.60 -27.42 -2.44
CA ILE A 380 -18.53 -26.74 -1.69
C ILE A 380 -17.73 -25.82 -2.61
N GLY A 381 -17.40 -26.27 -3.83
CA GLY A 381 -16.69 -25.47 -4.81
C GLY A 381 -17.44 -24.18 -5.18
N GLN A 382 -18.75 -24.29 -5.45
CA GLN A 382 -19.60 -23.15 -5.77
C GLN A 382 -19.79 -22.22 -4.56
N ALA A 383 -19.93 -22.75 -3.35
CA ALA A 383 -20.02 -21.96 -2.12
C ALA A 383 -18.76 -21.14 -1.86
N VAL A 384 -17.59 -21.75 -2.02
CA VAL A 384 -16.28 -21.09 -1.87
C VAL A 384 -16.08 -20.06 -2.96
N LEU A 385 -16.44 -20.38 -4.20
CA LEU A 385 -16.35 -19.46 -5.33
C LEU A 385 -17.25 -18.23 -5.12
N GLY A 386 -18.51 -18.42 -4.71
CA GLY A 386 -19.44 -17.34 -4.39
C GLY A 386 -18.98 -16.48 -3.20
N PHE A 387 -18.21 -17.04 -2.26
CA PHE A 387 -17.64 -16.25 -1.17
C PHE A 387 -16.39 -15.45 -1.58
N ILE A 388 -15.54 -16.00 -2.45
CA ILE A 388 -14.25 -15.40 -2.82
C ILE A 388 -14.40 -14.35 -3.92
N LEU A 389 -15.27 -14.59 -4.91
CA LEU A 389 -15.43 -13.69 -6.06
C LEU A 389 -15.68 -12.24 -5.65
N PRO A 390 -16.47 -11.93 -4.61
CA PRO A 390 -16.67 -10.57 -4.16
C PRO A 390 -15.43 -9.79 -3.76
N TRP A 391 -14.52 -10.49 -3.08
CA TRP A 391 -13.25 -9.90 -2.69
C TRP A 391 -12.36 -9.64 -3.90
N ILE A 392 -12.40 -10.52 -4.89
CA ILE A 392 -11.69 -10.33 -6.17
C ILE A 392 -12.31 -9.15 -6.92
N MET A 393 -13.64 -9.03 -6.97
CA MET A 393 -14.34 -7.92 -7.61
C MET A 393 -14.01 -6.57 -6.98
N ALA A 394 -13.81 -6.51 -5.66
CA ALA A 394 -13.35 -5.30 -5.00
C ALA A 394 -11.99 -4.81 -5.50
N THR A 395 -11.12 -5.70 -5.99
CA THR A 395 -9.80 -5.32 -6.52
C THR A 395 -9.86 -4.61 -7.88
N VAL A 396 -11.02 -4.59 -8.56
CA VAL A 396 -11.25 -3.85 -9.82
C VAL A 396 -10.87 -2.37 -9.70
N ALA A 397 -10.95 -1.80 -8.51
CA ALA A 397 -10.57 -0.41 -8.26
C ALA A 397 -9.11 -0.11 -8.67
N ILE A 398 -8.19 -1.06 -8.43
CA ILE A 398 -6.76 -0.88 -8.67
C ILE A 398 -6.44 -0.69 -10.16
N PRO A 399 -6.81 -1.61 -11.08
CA PRO A 399 -6.59 -1.39 -12.50
C PRO A 399 -7.41 -0.22 -13.03
N LEU A 400 -8.60 0.06 -12.47
CA LEU A 400 -9.41 1.20 -12.89
C LEU A 400 -8.70 2.53 -12.64
N GLU A 401 -8.07 2.69 -11.48
CA GLU A 401 -7.25 3.88 -11.18
C GLU A 401 -6.04 3.99 -12.11
N MET A 402 -5.36 2.88 -12.43
CA MET A 402 -4.22 2.91 -13.35
C MET A 402 -4.60 3.26 -14.80
N LEU A 403 -5.88 3.13 -15.17
CA LEU A 403 -6.40 3.44 -16.50
C LEU A 403 -6.95 4.87 -16.62
N LEU A 404 -7.35 5.48 -15.50
CA LEU A 404 -7.88 6.84 -15.41
C LEU A 404 -6.74 7.86 -15.21
#